data_AF-A0AB38MT60-F1
#
_entry.id   AF-A0AB38MT60-F1
#
_cell.length_a   1.000
_cell.length_b   1.000
_cell.length_c   1.000
_cell.angle_alpha   90.00
_cell.angle_beta   90.00
_cell.angle_gamma   90.00
#
_symmetry.space_group_name_H-M   'P 1'
#
loop_
_entity.id
_entity.type
_entity.pdbx_description
1 polymer ?
#
loop_
_entity_poly.entity_id
_entity_poly.type
_entity_poly.pdbx_seq_one_letter_code
_entity_poly.pdbx_strand_id
1 'polypeptide(L)'
;MLLFPSEADTIQQSPDNRAHIPQDEDGVIINDDVPYRETYEAMEDLLETKKVRSIGVSNLTVDQLKDVLSYARVKPAILQVEIHPRLPQNNLVEFAQSYNITVEGYSPFGNANVLYKQEEQLLEDAVLKKIAVKHNVTPSSIITSWVISRGIVTLPRSSNVEHIVANQQQVKLDSEDFAKISALANNTRYCDLSELPTDSPLHLVPQSSKINKMPLQTERIPFANAPATAADTKSDGIPRLGYGCWNLPNEQAADLVYGALEAGKFTNCAINYDVCYRHIDSAAIYGNEKEVGEGINRWLKATGTPRSEIFVTSKLWLNSKRAENVARGLTKTLDDLKLEYLDLYLIHWPGSLEAGQNFDGTATIPQDDKGFPIRDYGADEEDTWAALEAQIPQKVKNIGISNYTKSEIEDLLKYAKIKPSSLQVECHVYLQQKDLVAFAQSKGIQVTAYSPFGGLNPTYGGTTEVVSDPLVQSLATKHNTTPHGIVLSFLISRNIVPIPKSVTKYKENFDSIVKLDADDVKALEGADKGKRYNDCSEMLGYIFFKDEKSSEQILTQIAKAGLTRAQAKVEHLVGK
;
A
#
# COMPACT_ATOMS: atom_id res chain seq x y z
N MET A 1 0.40 1.31 -55.69
CA MET A 1 -0.01 0.03 -56.29
C MET A 1 0.49 -1.09 -55.38
N LEU A 2 -0.33 -1.49 -54.41
CA LEU A 2 -0.28 -2.78 -53.73
C LEU A 2 -1.73 -3.07 -53.33
N LEU A 3 -2.22 -4.21 -53.80
CA LEU A 3 -3.62 -4.55 -54.03
C LEU A 3 -4.26 -5.08 -52.74
N PHE A 4 -5.45 -4.58 -52.41
CA PHE A 4 -6.38 -5.30 -51.54
C PHE A 4 -7.12 -6.32 -52.42
N PRO A 5 -7.13 -7.63 -52.11
CA PRO A 5 -8.07 -8.53 -52.74
C PRO A 5 -9.45 -8.29 -52.13
N SER A 6 -10.36 -7.84 -52.98
CA SER A 6 -11.80 -7.99 -52.78
C SER A 6 -12.17 -9.42 -53.15
N GLU A 7 -12.65 -10.21 -52.19
CA GLU A 7 -13.52 -11.34 -52.50
C GLU A 7 -14.45 -11.58 -51.32
N ALA A 8 -15.72 -11.31 -51.58
CA ALA A 8 -16.83 -11.58 -50.69
C ALA A 8 -17.19 -13.06 -50.83
N ASP A 9 -16.49 -13.93 -50.10
CA ASP A 9 -16.97 -15.27 -49.88
C ASP A 9 -17.83 -15.28 -48.62
N THR A 10 -19.11 -15.57 -48.82
CA THR A 10 -20.07 -15.91 -47.78
C THR A 10 -19.58 -17.13 -47.01
N ILE A 11 -18.76 -16.91 -45.98
CA ILE A 11 -18.47 -17.90 -44.96
C ILE A 11 -19.79 -18.16 -44.25
N GLN A 12 -20.37 -19.32 -44.50
CA GLN A 12 -21.43 -19.89 -43.70
C GLN A 12 -20.89 -19.94 -42.26
N GLN A 13 -21.24 -18.97 -41.43
CA GLN A 13 -20.74 -18.87 -40.06
C GLN A 13 -21.16 -20.15 -39.33
N SER A 14 -20.19 -21.06 -39.15
CA SER A 14 -20.27 -22.02 -38.07
C SER A 14 -20.60 -21.23 -36.81
N PRO A 15 -21.62 -21.60 -36.02
CA PRO A 15 -21.92 -20.94 -34.74
C PRO A 15 -20.77 -21.08 -33.73
N ASP A 16 -19.73 -21.84 -34.09
CA ASP A 16 -18.53 -22.08 -33.32
C ASP A 16 -17.30 -21.55 -34.07
N ASN A 17 -16.75 -20.44 -33.55
CA ASN A 17 -15.55 -19.79 -34.08
C ASN A 17 -14.28 -20.66 -33.94
N ARG A 18 -14.32 -21.80 -33.23
CA ARG A 18 -13.20 -22.74 -33.16
C ARG A 18 -12.80 -23.33 -34.52
N ALA A 19 -13.72 -23.31 -35.50
CA ALA A 19 -13.43 -23.69 -36.88
C ALA A 19 -12.37 -22.80 -37.57
N HIS A 20 -12.00 -21.66 -36.98
CA HIS A 20 -10.96 -20.76 -37.49
C HIS A 20 -9.58 -20.99 -36.87
N ILE A 21 -9.45 -21.94 -35.93
CA ILE A 21 -8.13 -22.30 -35.38
C ILE A 21 -7.33 -22.98 -36.50
N PRO A 22 -6.09 -22.56 -36.81
CA PRO A 22 -5.27 -23.20 -37.84
C PRO A 22 -5.09 -24.69 -37.56
N GLN A 23 -5.40 -25.51 -38.56
CA GLN A 23 -5.30 -26.97 -38.50
C GLN A 23 -4.56 -27.50 -39.73
N ASP A 24 -3.87 -28.62 -39.57
CA ASP A 24 -3.31 -29.38 -40.69
C ASP A 24 -4.38 -30.19 -41.44
N GLU A 25 -3.97 -30.94 -42.46
CA GLU A 25 -4.87 -31.76 -43.28
C GLU A 25 -5.62 -32.86 -42.48
N ASP A 26 -5.09 -33.24 -41.31
CA ASP A 26 -5.65 -34.25 -40.43
C ASP A 26 -6.52 -33.64 -39.30
N GLY A 27 -6.70 -32.31 -39.30
CA GLY A 27 -7.50 -31.58 -38.31
C GLY A 27 -6.78 -31.32 -36.98
N VAL A 28 -5.46 -31.49 -36.94
CA VAL A 28 -4.63 -31.23 -35.77
C VAL A 28 -4.28 -29.75 -35.70
N ILE A 29 -4.42 -29.13 -34.53
CA ILE A 29 -4.08 -27.71 -34.32
C ILE A 29 -2.58 -27.51 -34.55
N ILE A 30 -2.27 -26.57 -35.45
CA ILE A 30 -0.91 -26.13 -35.73
C ILE A 30 -0.52 -25.07 -34.70
N ASN A 31 0.50 -25.35 -33.89
CA ASN A 31 1.05 -24.38 -32.95
C ASN A 31 2.15 -23.54 -33.60
N ASP A 32 2.27 -22.28 -33.15
CA ASP A 32 3.42 -21.42 -33.44
C ASP A 32 4.47 -21.56 -32.33
N ASP A 33 5.75 -21.33 -32.63
CA ASP A 33 6.86 -21.45 -31.69
C ASP A 33 7.20 -20.13 -30.97
N VAL A 34 6.39 -19.09 -31.17
CA VAL A 34 6.54 -17.77 -30.54
C VAL A 34 6.51 -17.90 -29.01
N PRO A 35 7.58 -17.52 -28.31
CA PRO A 35 7.59 -17.51 -26.85
C PRO A 35 6.53 -16.57 -26.27
N TYR A 36 5.86 -17.00 -25.19
CA TYR A 36 4.85 -16.18 -24.52
C TYR A 36 5.42 -14.83 -24.05
N ARG A 37 6.71 -14.80 -23.69
CA ARG A 37 7.46 -13.58 -23.37
C ARG A 37 7.43 -12.54 -24.48
N GLU A 38 7.73 -12.94 -25.71
CA GLU A 38 7.74 -12.03 -26.86
C GLU A 38 6.35 -11.45 -27.10
N THR A 39 5.32 -12.28 -26.95
CA THR A 39 3.92 -11.83 -27.03
C THR A 39 3.60 -10.80 -25.97
N TYR A 40 3.98 -11.05 -24.71
CA TYR A 40 3.67 -10.14 -23.61
C TYR A 40 4.44 -8.82 -23.69
N GLU A 41 5.73 -8.86 -24.06
CA GLU A 41 6.55 -7.66 -24.30
C GLU A 41 5.95 -6.79 -25.43
N ALA A 42 5.43 -7.41 -26.50
CA ALA A 42 4.71 -6.70 -27.56
C ALA A 42 3.37 -6.10 -27.07
N MET A 43 2.67 -6.76 -26.15
CA MET A 43 1.47 -6.18 -25.52
C MET A 43 1.80 -4.94 -24.69
N GLU A 44 2.94 -4.92 -24.01
CA GLU A 44 3.40 -3.75 -23.25
C GLU A 44 3.63 -2.53 -24.15
N ASP A 45 4.21 -2.73 -25.33
CA ASP A 45 4.43 -1.66 -26.32
C ASP A 45 3.11 -1.03 -26.81
N LEU A 46 1.99 -1.78 -26.77
CA LEU A 46 0.68 -1.24 -27.13
C LEU A 46 0.22 -0.11 -26.18
N LEU A 47 0.72 -0.08 -24.93
CA LEU A 47 0.41 1.00 -23.98
C LEU A 47 0.91 2.35 -24.48
N GLU A 48 2.07 2.39 -25.15
CA GLU A 48 2.67 3.61 -25.71
C GLU A 48 1.83 4.18 -26.86
N THR A 49 1.17 3.30 -27.62
CA THR A 49 0.28 3.70 -28.73
C THR A 49 -0.99 4.40 -28.25
N LYS A 50 -1.32 4.29 -26.96
CA LYS A 50 -2.58 4.76 -26.34
C LYS A 50 -3.86 4.14 -26.92
N LYS A 51 -3.76 3.11 -27.78
CA LYS A 51 -4.91 2.35 -28.30
C LYS A 51 -5.50 1.42 -27.22
N VAL A 52 -4.66 1.00 -26.27
CA VAL A 52 -5.07 0.31 -25.05
C VAL A 52 -4.63 1.11 -23.84
N ARG A 53 -5.44 1.13 -22.78
CA ARG A 53 -5.10 1.80 -21.51
C ARG A 53 -4.48 0.85 -20.48
N SER A 54 -4.68 -0.44 -20.68
CA SER A 54 -4.26 -1.50 -19.78
C SER A 54 -4.15 -2.81 -20.55
N ILE A 55 -3.34 -3.72 -20.03
CA ILE A 55 -3.13 -5.06 -20.59
C ILE A 55 -3.30 -6.11 -19.50
N GLY A 56 -3.68 -7.32 -19.89
CA GLY A 56 -3.97 -8.42 -18.98
C GLY A 56 -3.73 -9.76 -19.66
N VAL A 57 -3.94 -10.83 -18.90
CA VAL A 57 -3.81 -12.21 -19.37
C VAL A 57 -5.11 -12.97 -19.12
N SER A 58 -5.33 -14.07 -19.84
CA SER A 58 -6.52 -14.90 -19.70
C SER A 58 -6.14 -16.37 -19.67
N ASN A 59 -6.83 -17.16 -18.84
CA ASN A 59 -6.67 -18.61 -18.72
C ASN A 59 -5.26 -19.12 -18.35
N LEU A 60 -4.45 -18.31 -17.67
CA LEU A 60 -3.16 -18.76 -17.14
C LEU A 60 -3.33 -19.50 -15.81
N THR A 61 -2.54 -20.56 -15.64
CA THR A 61 -2.30 -21.22 -14.36
C THR A 61 -1.38 -20.39 -13.47
N VAL A 62 -1.23 -20.79 -12.19
CA VAL A 62 -0.29 -20.14 -11.27
C VAL A 62 1.13 -20.12 -11.82
N ASP A 63 1.61 -21.22 -12.41
CA ASP A 63 3.00 -21.30 -12.87
C ASP A 63 3.23 -20.51 -14.17
N GLN A 64 2.23 -20.43 -15.05
CA GLN A 64 2.30 -19.55 -16.22
C GLN A 64 2.20 -18.09 -15.83
N LEU A 65 1.39 -17.75 -14.83
CA LEU A 65 1.32 -16.37 -14.34
C LEU A 65 2.64 -15.96 -13.68
N LYS A 66 3.31 -16.86 -12.93
CA LYS A 66 4.67 -16.64 -12.42
C LYS A 66 5.68 -16.40 -13.54
N ASP A 67 5.59 -17.19 -14.61
CA ASP A 67 6.46 -17.02 -15.78
C ASP A 67 6.32 -15.60 -16.36
N VAL A 68 5.08 -15.15 -16.63
CA VAL A 68 4.81 -13.78 -17.09
C VAL A 68 5.35 -12.72 -16.13
N LEU A 69 5.10 -12.89 -14.84
CA LEU A 69 5.57 -11.96 -13.80
C LEU A 69 7.11 -11.90 -13.68
N SER A 70 7.83 -12.92 -14.16
CA SER A 70 9.29 -12.94 -14.12
C SER A 70 9.96 -12.00 -15.13
N TYR A 71 9.25 -11.64 -16.21
CA TYR A 71 9.78 -10.77 -17.27
C TYR A 71 8.94 -9.53 -17.59
N ALA A 72 7.70 -9.43 -17.12
CA ALA A 72 6.84 -8.27 -17.37
C ALA A 72 7.44 -6.95 -16.83
N ARG A 73 7.61 -5.95 -17.70
CA ARG A 73 7.85 -4.55 -17.35
C ARG A 73 6.59 -3.90 -16.78
N VAL A 74 5.43 -4.25 -17.33
CA VAL A 74 4.11 -3.82 -16.89
C VAL A 74 3.31 -5.05 -16.50
N LYS A 75 3.11 -5.24 -15.20
CA LYS A 75 2.33 -6.34 -14.62
C LYS A 75 0.92 -6.43 -15.25
N PRO A 76 0.39 -7.65 -15.52
CA PRO A 76 -0.98 -7.81 -15.99
C PRO A 76 -1.97 -7.15 -15.01
N ALA A 77 -2.83 -6.26 -15.51
CA ALA A 77 -3.85 -5.65 -14.67
C ALA A 77 -4.98 -6.63 -14.32
N ILE A 78 -5.26 -7.57 -15.21
CA ILE A 78 -6.35 -8.54 -15.12
C ILE A 78 -5.83 -9.94 -15.40
N LEU A 79 -6.33 -10.92 -14.64
CA LEU A 79 -6.36 -12.33 -14.97
C LEU A 79 -7.82 -12.73 -15.16
N GLN A 80 -8.21 -12.98 -16.42
CA GLN A 80 -9.57 -13.45 -16.73
C GLN A 80 -9.60 -14.98 -16.78
N VAL A 81 -10.42 -15.62 -15.96
CA VAL A 81 -10.47 -17.09 -15.79
C VAL A 81 -11.90 -17.59 -15.50
N GLU A 82 -12.18 -18.86 -15.79
CA GLU A 82 -13.48 -19.47 -15.48
C GLU A 82 -13.68 -19.59 -13.96
N ILE A 83 -14.74 -19.01 -13.39
CA ILE A 83 -14.99 -19.08 -11.94
C ILE A 83 -16.47 -19.28 -11.65
N HIS A 84 -16.77 -20.33 -10.90
CA HIS A 84 -18.10 -20.62 -10.35
C HIS A 84 -17.98 -21.54 -9.12
N PRO A 85 -19.04 -21.75 -8.31
CA PRO A 85 -18.99 -22.59 -7.11
C PRO A 85 -18.33 -23.97 -7.26
N ARG A 86 -18.56 -24.65 -8.39
CA ARG A 86 -17.92 -25.94 -8.75
C ARG A 86 -16.43 -25.83 -9.14
N LEU A 87 -15.98 -24.67 -9.63
CA LEU A 87 -14.60 -24.36 -10.01
C LEU A 87 -14.14 -23.05 -9.33
N PRO A 88 -13.88 -23.08 -8.01
CA PRO A 88 -13.57 -21.85 -7.28
C PRO A 88 -12.19 -21.28 -7.62
N GLN A 89 -11.25 -22.14 -8.03
CA GLN A 89 -9.85 -21.80 -8.32
C GLN A 89 -9.16 -21.01 -7.21
N ASN A 90 -9.41 -21.34 -5.92
CA ASN A 90 -8.93 -20.57 -4.76
C ASN A 90 -7.45 -20.21 -4.83
N ASN A 91 -6.57 -21.19 -5.09
CA ASN A 91 -5.13 -20.94 -5.18
C ASN A 91 -4.77 -19.94 -6.29
N LEU A 92 -5.39 -20.04 -7.47
CA LEU A 92 -5.13 -19.12 -8.57
C LEU A 92 -5.65 -17.71 -8.29
N VAL A 93 -6.86 -17.62 -7.71
CA VAL A 93 -7.48 -16.35 -7.31
C VAL A 93 -6.64 -15.65 -6.26
N GLU A 94 -6.29 -16.37 -5.18
CA GLU A 94 -5.45 -15.86 -4.10
C GLU A 94 -4.07 -15.46 -4.63
N PHE A 95 -3.48 -16.25 -5.53
CA PHE A 95 -2.22 -15.92 -6.16
C PHE A 95 -2.33 -14.65 -7.00
N ALA A 96 -3.27 -14.55 -7.93
CA ALA A 96 -3.44 -13.35 -8.76
C ALA A 96 -3.74 -12.09 -7.92
N GLN A 97 -4.64 -12.20 -6.95
CA GLN A 97 -4.97 -11.10 -6.02
C GLN A 97 -3.76 -10.69 -5.17
N SER A 98 -2.90 -11.63 -4.77
CA SER A 98 -1.66 -11.29 -4.04
C SER A 98 -0.68 -10.47 -4.88
N TYR A 99 -0.74 -10.56 -6.21
CA TYR A 99 0.01 -9.70 -7.13
C TYR A 99 -0.78 -8.44 -7.54
N ASN A 100 -1.90 -8.09 -6.88
CA ASN A 100 -2.80 -7.00 -7.30
C ASN A 100 -3.23 -7.11 -8.77
N ILE A 101 -3.42 -8.34 -9.25
CA ILE A 101 -4.02 -8.64 -10.54
C ILE A 101 -5.50 -8.86 -10.29
N THR A 102 -6.35 -8.03 -10.90
CA THR A 102 -7.80 -8.16 -10.75
C THR A 102 -8.25 -9.45 -11.41
N VAL A 103 -8.99 -10.28 -10.68
CA VAL A 103 -9.53 -11.51 -11.26
C VAL A 103 -10.89 -11.21 -11.88
N GLU A 104 -11.03 -11.53 -13.17
CA GLU A 104 -12.30 -11.51 -13.88
C GLU A 104 -12.80 -12.95 -14.07
N GLY A 105 -13.85 -13.30 -13.34
CA GLY A 105 -14.53 -14.59 -13.41
C GLY A 105 -15.56 -14.64 -14.54
N TYR A 106 -15.24 -15.35 -15.63
CA TYR A 106 -16.22 -15.65 -16.67
C TYR A 106 -16.94 -16.98 -16.40
N SER A 107 -18.07 -17.19 -17.09
CA SER A 107 -18.97 -18.34 -16.91
C SER A 107 -19.41 -18.59 -15.44
N PRO A 108 -19.90 -17.56 -14.71
CA PRO A 108 -20.26 -17.72 -13.30
C PRO A 108 -21.35 -18.75 -13.06
N PHE A 109 -22.20 -19.04 -14.05
CA PHE A 109 -23.26 -20.03 -13.95
C PHE A 109 -22.86 -21.42 -14.46
N GLY A 110 -21.57 -21.64 -14.73
CA GLY A 110 -21.08 -22.78 -15.49
C GLY A 110 -21.48 -22.72 -16.96
N ASN A 111 -21.54 -23.86 -17.63
CA ASN A 111 -21.95 -23.93 -19.03
C ASN A 111 -23.48 -24.03 -19.19
N ALA A 112 -24.13 -22.88 -19.38
CA ALA A 112 -25.54 -22.85 -19.80
C ALA A 112 -25.69 -23.04 -21.33
N ASN A 113 -24.60 -23.29 -22.07
CA ASN A 113 -24.63 -23.43 -23.52
C ASN A 113 -24.97 -24.87 -23.92
N VAL A 114 -26.02 -25.01 -24.74
CA VAL A 114 -26.58 -26.27 -25.25
C VAL A 114 -25.55 -27.13 -25.99
N LEU A 115 -24.45 -26.53 -26.49
CA LEU A 115 -23.35 -27.24 -27.16
C LEU A 115 -22.58 -28.18 -26.23
N TYR A 116 -22.59 -27.95 -24.92
CA TYR A 116 -21.87 -28.75 -23.93
C TYR A 116 -22.90 -29.56 -23.15
N LYS A 117 -23.30 -30.72 -23.70
CA LYS A 117 -24.29 -31.62 -23.10
C LYS A 117 -23.94 -31.93 -21.65
N GLN A 118 -24.70 -31.39 -20.69
CA GLN A 118 -24.51 -31.64 -19.27
C GLN A 118 -25.78 -32.13 -18.61
N GLU A 119 -25.63 -33.10 -17.71
CA GLU A 119 -26.71 -33.72 -16.95
C GLU A 119 -27.18 -32.87 -15.76
N GLU A 120 -26.33 -31.99 -15.22
CA GLU A 120 -26.66 -31.15 -14.04
C GLU A 120 -26.26 -29.68 -14.19
N GLN A 121 -27.27 -28.81 -14.32
CA GLN A 121 -27.08 -27.36 -14.39
C GLN A 121 -26.83 -26.74 -13.00
N LEU A 122 -25.84 -25.87 -12.89
CA LEU A 122 -25.47 -25.23 -11.62
C LEU A 122 -26.61 -24.37 -11.02
N LEU A 123 -27.41 -23.71 -11.87
CA LEU A 123 -28.57 -22.92 -11.43
C LEU A 123 -29.67 -23.78 -10.78
N GLU A 124 -29.66 -25.10 -11.05
CA GLU A 124 -30.65 -26.04 -10.54
C GLU A 124 -30.25 -26.69 -9.20
N ASP A 125 -29.03 -26.42 -8.71
CA ASP A 125 -28.46 -26.98 -7.49
C ASP A 125 -29.33 -26.67 -6.24
N ALA A 126 -29.61 -27.71 -5.45
CA ALA A 126 -30.50 -27.62 -4.30
C ALA A 126 -29.99 -26.67 -3.19
N VAL A 127 -28.67 -26.59 -2.99
CA VAL A 127 -28.07 -25.67 -2.02
C VAL A 127 -28.26 -24.23 -2.47
N LEU A 128 -27.97 -23.95 -3.75
CA LEU A 128 -28.13 -22.61 -4.32
C LEU A 128 -29.59 -22.16 -4.31
N LYS A 129 -30.54 -23.04 -4.68
CA LYS A 129 -31.98 -22.73 -4.60
C LYS A 129 -32.46 -22.45 -3.18
N LYS A 130 -32.00 -23.24 -2.19
CA LYS A 130 -32.38 -23.04 -0.79
C LYS A 130 -31.89 -21.69 -0.26
N ILE A 131 -30.66 -21.31 -0.59
CA ILE A 131 -30.09 -20.00 -0.23
C ILE A 131 -30.82 -18.88 -0.97
N ALA A 132 -31.12 -19.07 -2.25
CA ALA A 132 -31.88 -18.10 -3.06
C ALA A 132 -33.25 -17.78 -2.44
N VAL A 133 -34.00 -18.81 -1.98
CA VAL A 133 -35.26 -18.64 -1.25
C VAL A 133 -35.05 -17.89 0.07
N LYS A 134 -34.00 -18.23 0.84
CA LYS A 134 -33.67 -17.54 2.11
C LYS A 134 -33.46 -16.04 1.91
N HIS A 135 -32.82 -15.64 0.81
CA HIS A 135 -32.50 -14.24 0.50
C HIS A 135 -33.52 -13.54 -0.40
N ASN A 136 -34.59 -14.24 -0.81
CA ASN A 136 -35.60 -13.74 -1.73
C ASN A 136 -35.02 -13.20 -3.05
N VAL A 137 -34.06 -13.94 -3.63
CA VAL A 137 -33.41 -13.64 -4.91
C VAL A 137 -33.28 -14.90 -5.77
N THR A 138 -32.72 -14.81 -6.97
CA THR A 138 -32.50 -15.96 -7.85
C THR A 138 -31.21 -16.72 -7.51
N PRO A 139 -31.06 -17.99 -7.92
CA PRO A 139 -29.78 -18.70 -7.83
C PRO A 139 -28.63 -17.96 -8.54
N SER A 140 -28.90 -17.27 -9.64
CA SER A 140 -27.90 -16.47 -10.34
C SER A 140 -27.36 -15.33 -9.47
N SER A 141 -28.22 -14.61 -8.75
CA SER A 141 -27.84 -13.58 -7.77
C SER A 141 -26.98 -14.13 -6.64
N ILE A 142 -27.28 -15.34 -6.14
CA ILE A 142 -26.47 -15.98 -5.10
C ILE A 142 -25.07 -16.29 -5.61
N ILE A 143 -24.95 -16.84 -6.83
CA ILE A 143 -23.65 -17.17 -7.41
C ILE A 143 -22.84 -15.90 -7.67
N THR A 144 -23.42 -14.86 -8.27
CA THR A 144 -22.70 -13.59 -8.49
C THR A 144 -22.31 -12.93 -7.18
N SER A 145 -23.17 -12.99 -6.16
CA SER A 145 -22.87 -12.46 -4.82
C SER A 145 -21.69 -13.20 -4.19
N TRP A 146 -21.63 -14.53 -4.36
CA TRP A 146 -20.50 -15.33 -3.89
C TRP A 146 -19.20 -14.98 -4.61
N VAL A 147 -19.22 -14.86 -5.95
CA VAL A 147 -18.03 -14.46 -6.72
C VAL A 147 -17.55 -13.06 -6.29
N ILE A 148 -18.46 -12.08 -6.19
CA ILE A 148 -18.14 -10.71 -5.79
C ILE A 148 -17.60 -10.65 -4.36
N SER A 149 -18.16 -11.43 -3.43
CA SER A 149 -17.68 -11.48 -2.05
C SER A 149 -16.26 -12.01 -1.89
N ARG A 150 -15.72 -12.68 -2.93
CA ARG A 150 -14.33 -13.12 -3.02
C ARG A 150 -13.40 -12.07 -3.64
N GLY A 151 -13.88 -10.85 -3.91
CA GLY A 151 -13.10 -9.81 -4.56
C GLY A 151 -12.85 -10.06 -6.05
N ILE A 152 -13.76 -10.77 -6.72
CA ILE A 152 -13.66 -11.15 -8.12
C ILE A 152 -14.71 -10.38 -8.93
N VAL A 153 -14.31 -9.80 -10.06
CA VAL A 153 -15.24 -9.22 -11.04
C VAL A 153 -15.95 -10.36 -11.75
N THR A 154 -17.28 -10.41 -11.68
CA THR A 154 -18.06 -11.48 -12.34
C THR A 154 -18.60 -11.01 -13.69
N LEU A 155 -18.55 -11.88 -14.70
CA LEU A 155 -19.03 -11.61 -16.06
C LEU A 155 -20.27 -12.45 -16.41
N PRO A 156 -21.45 -12.18 -15.82
CA PRO A 156 -22.67 -12.93 -16.11
C PRO A 156 -23.25 -12.51 -17.46
N ARG A 157 -23.14 -13.38 -18.46
CA ARG A 157 -23.77 -13.17 -19.77
C ARG A 157 -25.27 -13.53 -19.71
N SER A 158 -26.11 -12.72 -20.33
CA SER A 158 -27.50 -13.06 -20.67
C SER A 158 -27.94 -12.28 -21.91
N SER A 159 -28.79 -12.89 -22.75
CA SER A 159 -29.53 -12.20 -23.82
C SER A 159 -30.98 -11.87 -23.42
N ASN A 160 -31.44 -12.38 -22.28
CA ASN A 160 -32.76 -12.08 -21.72
C ASN A 160 -32.65 -10.89 -20.75
N VAL A 161 -33.44 -9.84 -20.99
CA VAL A 161 -33.46 -8.59 -20.21
C VAL A 161 -33.83 -8.81 -18.74
N GLU A 162 -34.79 -9.68 -18.45
CA GLU A 162 -35.19 -9.97 -17.07
C GLU A 162 -34.05 -10.62 -16.28
N HIS A 163 -33.32 -11.53 -16.92
CA HIS A 163 -32.12 -12.13 -16.33
C HIS A 163 -30.99 -11.11 -16.14
N ILE A 164 -30.83 -10.14 -17.05
CA ILE A 164 -29.83 -9.06 -16.89
C ILE A 164 -30.16 -8.24 -15.64
N VAL A 165 -31.43 -7.85 -15.45
CA VAL A 165 -31.89 -7.12 -14.26
C VAL A 165 -31.72 -7.96 -13.00
N ALA A 166 -32.10 -9.24 -13.03
CA ALA A 166 -31.93 -10.14 -11.90
C ALA A 166 -30.45 -10.32 -11.50
N ASN A 167 -29.55 -10.44 -12.47
CA ASN A 167 -28.11 -10.57 -12.22
C ASN A 167 -27.47 -9.33 -11.57
N GLN A 168 -28.14 -8.17 -11.61
CA GLN A 168 -27.68 -6.97 -10.89
C GLN A 168 -28.05 -7.01 -9.41
N GLN A 169 -29.02 -7.83 -9.01
CA GLN A 169 -29.41 -7.97 -7.60
C GLN A 169 -28.35 -8.77 -6.86
N GLN A 170 -27.56 -8.09 -6.04
CA GLN A 170 -26.56 -8.70 -5.17
C GLN A 170 -27.04 -8.69 -3.72
N VAL A 171 -26.72 -9.75 -2.99
CA VAL A 171 -27.08 -9.92 -1.57
C VAL A 171 -25.84 -10.14 -0.72
N LYS A 172 -25.90 -9.72 0.54
CA LYS A 172 -24.85 -10.01 1.50
C LYS A 172 -25.03 -11.43 2.03
N LEU A 173 -24.12 -12.32 1.64
CA LEU A 173 -24.08 -13.68 2.17
C LEU A 173 -23.50 -13.68 3.58
N ASP A 174 -24.13 -14.43 4.49
CA ASP A 174 -23.55 -14.72 5.79
C ASP A 174 -22.48 -15.82 5.70
N SER A 175 -21.74 -16.04 6.80
CA SER A 175 -20.65 -17.01 6.84
C SER A 175 -21.11 -18.45 6.59
N GLU A 176 -22.34 -18.79 6.98
CA GLU A 176 -22.91 -20.12 6.78
C GLU A 176 -23.26 -20.37 5.31
N ASP A 177 -23.93 -19.41 4.66
CA ASP A 177 -24.29 -19.51 3.25
C ASP A 177 -23.05 -19.48 2.37
N PHE A 178 -22.07 -18.61 2.66
CA PHE A 178 -20.80 -18.58 1.95
C PHE A 178 -20.06 -19.93 2.04
N ALA A 179 -20.03 -20.54 3.22
CA ALA A 179 -19.42 -21.86 3.42
C ALA A 179 -20.15 -22.96 2.64
N LYS A 180 -21.48 -22.96 2.64
CA LYS A 180 -22.30 -23.93 1.88
C LYS A 180 -22.06 -23.83 0.38
N ILE A 181 -21.98 -22.62 -0.16
CA ILE A 181 -21.71 -22.41 -1.60
C ILE A 181 -20.28 -22.86 -1.93
N SER A 182 -19.31 -22.53 -1.08
CA SER A 182 -17.91 -22.91 -1.27
C SER A 182 -17.69 -24.42 -1.20
N ALA A 183 -18.54 -25.15 -0.46
CA ALA A 183 -18.52 -26.61 -0.36
C ALA A 183 -19.02 -27.32 -1.64
N LEU A 184 -19.57 -26.59 -2.62
CA LEU A 184 -19.95 -27.15 -3.93
C LEU A 184 -18.74 -27.41 -4.85
N ALA A 185 -17.54 -27.03 -4.42
CA ALA A 185 -16.31 -27.20 -5.18
C ALA A 185 -16.02 -28.66 -5.50
N ASN A 186 -15.85 -28.98 -6.78
CA ASN A 186 -15.53 -30.32 -7.25
C ASN A 186 -14.55 -30.31 -8.46
N ASN A 187 -13.96 -29.15 -8.77
CA ASN A 187 -13.03 -28.92 -9.89
C ASN A 187 -13.63 -29.19 -11.29
N THR A 188 -14.96 -29.18 -11.43
CA THR A 188 -15.58 -29.26 -12.76
C THR A 188 -15.25 -28.01 -13.59
N ARG A 189 -14.47 -28.18 -14.66
CA ARG A 189 -14.19 -27.14 -15.66
C ARG A 189 -15.12 -27.30 -16.85
N TYR A 190 -15.72 -26.22 -17.31
CA TYR A 190 -16.63 -26.24 -18.43
C TYR A 190 -16.10 -25.60 -19.70
N CYS A 191 -15.09 -24.73 -19.59
CA CYS A 191 -14.39 -24.14 -20.70
C CYS A 191 -13.00 -24.75 -20.77
N ASP A 192 -12.91 -25.96 -21.32
CA ASP A 192 -11.67 -26.69 -21.54
C ASP A 192 -11.44 -26.90 -23.04
N LEU A 193 -10.26 -26.52 -23.52
CA LEU A 193 -9.83 -26.71 -24.90
C LEU A 193 -8.79 -27.84 -25.05
N SER A 194 -8.42 -28.50 -23.95
CA SER A 194 -7.43 -29.59 -23.95
C SER A 194 -7.90 -30.85 -24.68
N GLU A 195 -9.19 -30.97 -24.99
CA GLU A 195 -9.75 -32.08 -25.78
C GLU A 195 -9.48 -31.94 -27.29
N LEU A 196 -8.96 -30.79 -27.76
CA LEU A 196 -8.64 -30.59 -29.17
C LEU A 196 -7.31 -31.27 -29.52
N PRO A 197 -7.24 -32.02 -30.65
CA PRO A 197 -6.00 -32.67 -31.09
C PRO A 197 -4.96 -31.61 -31.45
N THR A 198 -3.77 -31.71 -30.85
CA THR A 198 -2.64 -30.78 -31.07
C THR A 198 -1.35 -31.54 -31.33
N ASP A 199 -0.51 -30.99 -32.21
CA ASP A 199 0.78 -31.55 -32.63
C ASP A 199 1.86 -31.48 -31.53
N SER A 200 1.63 -30.69 -30.49
CA SER A 200 2.51 -30.55 -29.32
C SER A 200 1.71 -30.58 -28.02
N PRO A 201 1.54 -31.76 -27.38
CA PRO A 201 0.79 -31.87 -26.12
C PRO A 201 1.49 -31.20 -24.91
N LEU A 202 2.64 -30.53 -25.10
CA LEU A 202 3.57 -30.14 -24.01
C LEU A 202 4.13 -28.71 -24.08
N HIS A 203 3.66 -27.82 -24.95
CA HIS A 203 4.20 -26.44 -25.00
C HIS A 203 3.81 -25.51 -23.83
N LEU A 204 3.09 -26.02 -22.83
CA LEU A 204 2.86 -25.30 -21.56
C LEU A 204 3.82 -25.71 -20.43
N VAL A 205 4.82 -26.55 -20.71
CA VAL A 205 5.91 -26.81 -19.76
C VAL A 205 6.94 -25.68 -19.88
N PRO A 206 7.27 -24.95 -18.80
CA PRO A 206 8.31 -23.93 -18.83
C PRO A 206 9.62 -24.54 -19.34
N GLN A 207 10.34 -23.83 -20.22
CA GLN A 207 11.67 -24.21 -20.69
C GLN A 207 12.73 -24.10 -19.57
N SER A 208 12.54 -24.78 -18.44
CA SER A 208 13.44 -24.77 -17.28
C SER A 208 14.17 -26.09 -17.05
N SER A 209 14.19 -27.01 -18.01
CA SER A 209 14.87 -28.31 -17.90
C SER A 209 16.42 -28.25 -17.88
N LYS A 210 17.02 -27.07 -17.68
CA LYS A 210 18.46 -26.90 -17.42
C LYS A 210 18.81 -25.98 -16.25
N ILE A 211 17.91 -25.77 -15.29
CA ILE A 211 18.26 -25.08 -14.04
C ILE A 211 18.55 -26.13 -12.98
N ASN A 212 19.82 -26.23 -12.59
CA ASN A 212 20.27 -27.00 -11.43
C ASN A 212 19.35 -26.72 -10.24
N LYS A 213 18.98 -27.77 -9.49
CA LYS A 213 18.21 -27.70 -8.24
C LYS A 213 18.76 -26.59 -7.34
N MET A 214 18.18 -25.40 -7.43
CA MET A 214 18.32 -24.35 -6.43
C MET A 214 17.28 -24.64 -5.34
N PRO A 215 17.64 -24.45 -4.05
CA PRO A 215 16.68 -24.62 -2.97
C PRO A 215 15.54 -23.62 -3.18
N LEU A 216 14.30 -24.06 -2.90
CA LEU A 216 13.09 -23.25 -2.89
C LEU A 216 13.32 -21.96 -2.08
N GLN A 217 13.72 -20.88 -2.76
CA GLN A 217 13.70 -19.52 -2.24
C GLN A 217 12.29 -18.98 -2.47
N THR A 218 11.50 -19.03 -1.41
CA THR A 218 10.21 -18.36 -1.30
C THR A 218 10.42 -16.85 -1.19
N GLU A 219 10.82 -16.20 -2.27
CA GLU A 219 10.84 -14.73 -2.34
C GLU A 219 9.49 -14.27 -2.91
N ARG A 220 8.55 -13.90 -2.03
CA ARG A 220 7.39 -13.08 -2.42
C ARG A 220 7.89 -11.66 -2.64
N ILE A 221 7.48 -11.03 -3.73
CA ILE A 221 7.84 -9.66 -4.10
C ILE A 221 6.76 -8.70 -3.53
N PRO A 222 7.12 -7.50 -3.03
CA PRO A 222 6.25 -6.61 -2.23
C PRO A 222 4.91 -6.23 -2.89
N PHE A 223 3.89 -6.02 -2.06
CA PHE A 223 2.62 -5.37 -2.39
C PHE A 223 2.81 -4.07 -3.20
N ALA A 224 2.32 -4.04 -4.45
CA ALA A 224 2.26 -2.85 -5.27
C ALA A 224 0.83 -2.56 -5.74
N ASN A 225 0.19 -1.62 -5.02
CA ASN A 225 -0.96 -0.75 -5.32
C ASN A 225 -2.20 -1.33 -6.05
N ALA A 226 -3.35 -1.24 -5.37
CA ALA A 226 -4.71 -1.41 -5.91
C ALA A 226 -5.10 -0.29 -6.89
N PRO A 227 -6.13 -0.48 -7.74
CA PRO A 227 -6.47 0.48 -8.80
C PRO A 227 -7.21 1.73 -8.28
N ALA A 228 -6.79 2.87 -8.82
CA ALA A 228 -7.20 4.21 -8.45
C ALA A 228 -8.68 4.50 -8.69
N THR A 229 -9.31 5.14 -7.70
CA THR A 229 -10.39 6.10 -7.94
C THR A 229 -9.86 7.51 -7.64
N ALA A 230 -10.40 8.51 -8.34
CA ALA A 230 -9.79 9.82 -8.54
C ALA A 230 -9.47 10.58 -7.23
N ALA A 231 -8.25 10.41 -6.71
CA ALA A 231 -7.49 11.30 -5.80
C ALA A 231 -6.16 10.67 -5.31
N ASP A 232 -5.87 9.40 -5.61
CA ASP A 232 -4.66 8.74 -5.10
C ASP A 232 -3.39 9.21 -5.82
N THR A 233 -2.68 10.15 -5.21
CA THR A 233 -1.25 10.34 -5.44
C THR A 233 -0.53 9.03 -5.13
N LYS A 234 0.25 8.49 -6.08
CA LYS A 234 1.06 7.26 -5.90
C LYS A 234 1.75 7.28 -4.54
N SER A 235 1.41 6.36 -3.63
CA SER A 235 1.96 6.32 -2.27
C SER A 235 3.31 5.61 -2.18
N ASP A 236 4.07 5.45 -3.28
CA ASP A 236 5.32 4.67 -3.35
C ASP A 236 5.31 3.33 -2.59
N GLY A 237 4.13 2.72 -2.43
CA GLY A 237 3.91 1.47 -1.69
C GLY A 237 3.78 1.60 -0.17
N ILE A 238 3.69 2.82 0.39
CA ILE A 238 3.47 3.06 1.82
C ILE A 238 2.04 2.59 2.21
N PRO A 239 1.91 1.64 3.15
CA PRO A 239 0.60 1.22 3.67
C PRO A 239 -0.16 2.38 4.33
N ARG A 240 -1.50 2.41 4.19
CA ARG A 240 -2.35 3.52 4.63
C ARG A 240 -2.48 3.68 6.16
N LEU A 241 -1.88 2.77 6.93
CA LEU A 241 -1.76 2.82 8.38
C LEU A 241 -0.40 2.22 8.76
N GLY A 242 0.31 2.82 9.72
CA GLY A 242 1.49 2.22 10.31
C GLY A 242 1.51 2.20 11.82
N TYR A 243 2.49 1.52 12.38
CA TYR A 243 2.71 1.39 13.82
C TYR A 243 3.91 2.23 14.24
N GLY A 244 3.68 3.24 15.09
CA GLY A 244 4.73 4.16 15.55
C GLY A 244 5.52 3.61 16.74
N CYS A 245 6.85 3.65 16.64
CA CYS A 245 7.76 3.08 17.66
C CYS A 245 8.37 4.10 18.64
N TRP A 246 8.03 5.38 18.54
CA TRP A 246 8.53 6.40 19.49
C TRP A 246 8.04 6.13 20.92
N ASN A 247 8.96 6.16 21.88
CA ASN A 247 8.66 5.99 23.31
C ASN A 247 7.94 4.65 23.61
N LEU A 248 8.28 3.60 22.86
CA LEU A 248 8.02 2.22 23.25
C LEU A 248 9.09 1.82 24.28
N PRO A 249 8.70 1.24 25.43
CA PRO A 249 9.68 0.67 26.36
C PRO A 249 10.48 -0.42 25.68
N ASN A 250 11.82 -0.38 25.75
CA ASN A 250 12.69 -1.33 25.06
C ASN A 250 12.32 -2.77 25.41
N GLU A 251 12.03 -3.06 26.69
CA GLU A 251 11.67 -4.39 27.17
C GLU A 251 10.35 -4.94 26.60
N GLN A 252 9.51 -4.09 26.00
CA GLN A 252 8.24 -4.45 25.36
C GLN A 252 8.25 -4.25 23.85
N ALA A 253 9.21 -3.50 23.29
CA ALA A 253 9.17 -3.07 21.90
C ALA A 253 9.11 -4.24 20.91
N ALA A 254 9.89 -5.32 21.14
CA ALA A 254 9.85 -6.51 20.29
C ALA A 254 8.48 -7.21 20.30
N ASP A 255 7.85 -7.33 21.47
CA ASP A 255 6.53 -7.95 21.63
C ASP A 255 5.42 -7.13 21.01
N LEU A 256 5.50 -5.80 21.16
CA LEU A 256 4.53 -4.88 20.60
C LEU A 256 4.61 -4.81 19.08
N VAL A 257 5.81 -4.78 18.49
CA VAL A 257 5.99 -4.80 17.05
C VAL A 257 5.53 -6.13 16.45
N TYR A 258 5.88 -7.26 17.07
CA TYR A 258 5.35 -8.57 16.68
C TYR A 258 3.82 -8.59 16.75
N GLY A 259 3.24 -8.10 17.84
CA GLY A 259 1.79 -8.05 18.05
C GLY A 259 1.07 -7.17 17.04
N ALA A 260 1.65 -6.03 16.67
CA ALA A 260 1.11 -5.14 15.63
C ALA A 260 1.11 -5.84 14.26
N LEU A 261 2.23 -6.47 13.88
CA LEU A 261 2.32 -7.24 12.62
C LEU A 261 1.36 -8.43 12.61
N GLU A 262 1.22 -9.15 13.72
CA GLU A 262 0.28 -10.27 13.84
C GLU A 262 -1.18 -9.79 13.79
N ALA A 263 -1.50 -8.64 14.38
CA ALA A 263 -2.83 -8.03 14.26
C ALA A 263 -3.17 -7.72 12.80
N GLY A 264 -2.19 -7.29 12.00
CA GLY A 264 -2.38 -7.09 10.55
C GLY A 264 -2.51 -8.38 9.72
N LYS A 265 -2.26 -9.56 10.29
CA LYS A 265 -2.33 -10.86 9.58
C LYS A 265 -3.74 -11.44 9.49
N PHE A 266 -4.63 -11.09 10.43
CA PHE A 266 -5.99 -11.62 10.49
C PHE A 266 -6.98 -10.64 9.87
N THR A 267 -7.47 -10.96 8.66
CA THR A 267 -8.72 -10.47 8.05
C THR A 267 -8.85 -8.95 7.77
N ASN A 268 -9.45 -8.61 6.62
CA ASN A 268 -9.99 -7.29 6.25
C ASN A 268 -9.10 -6.17 5.68
N CYS A 269 -7.85 -6.42 5.26
CA CYS A 269 -7.12 -5.43 4.45
C CYS A 269 -7.92 -5.06 3.17
N ALA A 270 -8.66 -6.02 2.60
CA ALA A 270 -9.55 -5.80 1.46
C ALA A 270 -10.94 -5.23 1.80
N ILE A 271 -11.36 -5.24 3.07
CA ILE A 271 -12.75 -4.88 3.46
C ILE A 271 -12.86 -3.46 4.02
N ASN A 272 -11.78 -2.93 4.64
CA ASN A 272 -11.74 -1.57 5.18
C ASN A 272 -10.48 -0.84 4.69
N TYR A 273 -10.58 -0.06 3.61
CA TYR A 273 -9.61 1.00 3.27
C TYR A 273 -8.17 0.62 2.90
N ASP A 274 -7.82 -0.64 2.67
CA ASP A 274 -6.40 -1.04 2.50
C ASP A 274 -5.52 -0.59 3.68
N VAL A 275 -6.10 -0.66 4.89
CA VAL A 275 -5.38 -0.42 6.14
C VAL A 275 -4.83 -1.74 6.65
N CYS A 276 -3.56 -1.77 7.01
CA CYS A 276 -2.91 -2.91 7.64
C CYS A 276 -1.67 -2.44 8.40
N TYR A 277 -1.42 -2.99 9.59
CA TYR A 277 -0.10 -2.89 10.21
C TYR A 277 0.91 -3.77 9.47
N ARG A 278 1.31 -3.28 8.30
CA ARG A 278 2.50 -3.71 7.56
C ARG A 278 3.54 -2.60 7.51
N HIS A 279 3.19 -1.38 7.91
CA HIS A 279 4.12 -0.26 8.04
C HIS A 279 4.60 -0.14 9.50
N ILE A 280 5.91 -0.25 9.73
CA ILE A 280 6.56 0.02 11.02
C ILE A 280 7.36 1.32 10.90
N ASP A 281 7.05 2.30 11.74
CA ASP A 281 7.75 3.59 11.79
C ASP A 281 8.72 3.65 12.98
N SER A 282 10.01 3.61 12.67
CA SER A 282 11.15 3.66 13.58
C SER A 282 11.95 4.97 13.41
N ALA A 283 12.98 5.17 14.23
CA ALA A 283 14.02 6.16 14.03
C ALA A 283 15.23 5.86 14.93
N ALA A 284 16.43 6.22 14.50
CA ALA A 284 17.66 6.04 15.30
C ALA A 284 17.54 6.64 16.70
N ILE A 285 17.07 7.90 16.80
CA ILE A 285 16.91 8.63 18.08
C ILE A 285 15.92 7.96 19.06
N TYR A 286 15.08 7.01 18.61
CA TYR A 286 14.14 6.34 19.51
C TYR A 286 14.85 5.38 20.47
N GLY A 287 16.10 4.99 20.17
CA GLY A 287 16.92 4.17 21.05
C GLY A 287 16.43 2.73 21.24
N ASN A 288 15.50 2.28 20.40
CA ASN A 288 14.87 0.97 20.47
C ASN A 288 14.86 0.22 19.12
N GLU A 289 15.65 0.65 18.14
CA GLU A 289 15.72 0.00 16.82
C GLU A 289 16.14 -1.47 16.92
N LYS A 290 16.96 -1.83 17.92
CA LYS A 290 17.36 -3.22 18.18
C LYS A 290 16.18 -4.11 18.53
N GLU A 291 15.34 -3.64 19.43
CA GLU A 291 14.17 -4.38 19.90
C GLU A 291 13.04 -4.35 18.85
N VAL A 292 12.89 -3.25 18.10
CA VAL A 292 11.99 -3.18 16.94
C VAL A 292 12.42 -4.22 15.89
N GLY A 293 13.72 -4.28 15.58
CA GLY A 293 14.31 -5.27 14.68
C GLY A 293 14.07 -6.70 15.13
N GLU A 294 14.24 -6.98 16.42
CA GLU A 294 13.94 -8.29 17.01
C GLU A 294 12.46 -8.67 16.82
N GLY A 295 11.54 -7.74 17.06
CA GLY A 295 10.10 -7.96 16.85
C GLY A 295 9.74 -8.28 15.39
N ILE A 296 10.30 -7.52 14.45
CA ILE A 296 10.15 -7.74 13.01
C ILE A 296 10.66 -9.13 12.63
N ASN A 297 11.92 -9.44 12.96
CA ASN A 297 12.57 -10.68 12.57
C ASN A 297 11.89 -11.91 13.18
N ARG A 298 11.45 -11.81 14.44
CA ARG A 298 10.66 -12.88 15.08
C ARG A 298 9.36 -13.14 14.34
N TRP A 299 8.67 -12.09 13.90
CA TRP A 299 7.42 -12.23 13.15
C TRP A 299 7.63 -12.81 11.76
N LEU A 300 8.63 -12.32 11.00
CA LEU A 300 8.98 -12.86 9.69
C LEU A 300 9.33 -14.35 9.78
N LYS A 301 10.15 -14.74 10.77
CA LYS A 301 10.53 -16.13 11.03
C LYS A 301 9.33 -17.01 11.41
N ALA A 302 8.46 -16.52 12.29
CA ALA A 302 7.30 -17.29 12.76
C ALA A 302 6.24 -17.49 11.67
N THR A 303 6.12 -16.55 10.73
CA THR A 303 5.09 -16.59 9.69
C THR A 303 5.57 -17.10 8.34
N GLY A 304 6.89 -17.10 8.10
CA GLY A 304 7.46 -17.33 6.78
C GLY A 304 7.16 -16.19 5.79
N THR A 305 6.68 -15.05 6.28
CA THR A 305 6.37 -13.89 5.44
C THR A 305 7.68 -13.26 4.95
N PRO A 306 7.82 -12.98 3.64
CA PRO A 306 9.01 -12.30 3.13
C PRO A 306 9.13 -10.85 3.62
N ARG A 307 10.37 -10.37 3.81
CA ARG A 307 10.67 -9.01 4.30
C ARG A 307 10.04 -7.92 3.42
N SER A 308 9.91 -8.19 2.14
CA SER A 308 9.20 -7.40 1.13
C SER A 308 7.75 -7.06 1.46
N GLU A 309 7.08 -7.87 2.27
CA GLU A 309 5.66 -7.71 2.60
C GLU A 309 5.40 -6.71 3.74
N ILE A 310 6.46 -6.23 4.39
CA ILE A 310 6.39 -5.17 5.40
C ILE A 310 7.13 -3.93 4.89
N PHE A 311 6.62 -2.77 5.26
CA PHE A 311 7.19 -1.47 4.96
C PHE A 311 7.87 -0.92 6.23
N VAL A 312 9.19 -0.77 6.22
CA VAL A 312 9.93 -0.27 7.40
C VAL A 312 10.50 1.11 7.10
N THR A 313 10.08 2.07 7.92
CA THR A 313 10.57 3.44 7.91
C THR A 313 11.56 3.64 9.05
N SER A 314 12.69 4.29 8.77
CA SER A 314 13.54 4.88 9.82
C SER A 314 13.97 6.30 9.44
N LYS A 315 14.71 6.97 10.32
CA LYS A 315 15.00 8.41 10.19
C LYS A 315 16.44 8.72 10.54
N LEU A 316 17.11 9.44 9.65
CA LEU A 316 18.43 10.02 9.83
C LEU A 316 18.36 11.11 10.90
N TRP A 317 19.10 10.90 11.99
CA TRP A 317 19.16 11.87 13.08
C TRP A 317 20.09 13.05 12.77
N LEU A 318 19.86 14.16 13.46
CA LEU A 318 20.51 15.46 13.25
C LEU A 318 22.04 15.44 13.31
N ASN A 319 22.63 14.51 14.08
CA ASN A 319 24.07 14.36 14.23
C ASN A 319 24.75 13.60 13.08
N SER A 320 23.98 13.13 12.11
CA SER A 320 24.44 12.26 11.01
C SER A 320 24.24 12.88 9.63
N LYS A 321 23.95 14.19 9.56
CA LYS A 321 23.57 14.87 8.31
C LYS A 321 24.70 15.22 7.36
N ARG A 322 25.95 15.35 7.82
CA ARG A 322 27.07 15.51 6.88
C ARG A 322 27.06 14.37 5.87
N ALA A 323 27.29 14.67 4.60
CA ALA A 323 27.18 13.71 3.51
C ALA A 323 27.97 12.41 3.77
N GLU A 324 29.18 12.52 4.33
CA GLU A 324 30.03 11.39 4.69
C GLU A 324 29.50 10.50 5.84
N ASN A 325 28.54 11.01 6.62
CA ASN A 325 27.95 10.32 7.77
C ASN A 325 26.56 9.72 7.48
N VAL A 326 25.88 10.15 6.41
CA VAL A 326 24.55 9.63 6.03
C VAL A 326 24.56 8.11 5.88
N ALA A 327 25.53 7.57 5.13
CA ALA A 327 25.67 6.14 4.93
C ALA A 327 26.02 5.38 6.23
N ARG A 328 26.72 6.04 7.17
CA ARG A 328 27.06 5.46 8.49
C ARG A 328 25.83 5.37 9.38
N GLY A 329 25.04 6.44 9.47
CA GLY A 329 23.77 6.45 10.19
C GLY A 329 22.80 5.39 9.68
N LEU A 330 22.64 5.31 8.35
CA LEU A 330 21.81 4.27 7.72
C LEU A 330 22.31 2.85 8.04
N THR A 331 23.62 2.62 7.94
CA THR A 331 24.20 1.30 8.24
C THR A 331 23.95 0.90 9.69
N LYS A 332 24.11 1.83 10.64
CA LYS A 332 23.82 1.57 12.05
C LYS A 332 22.35 1.21 12.29
N THR A 333 21.43 1.94 11.66
CA THR A 333 19.99 1.63 11.72
C THR A 333 19.68 0.24 11.16
N LEU A 334 20.26 -0.12 10.01
CA LEU A 334 20.08 -1.46 9.41
C LEU A 334 20.65 -2.57 10.29
N ASP A 335 21.82 -2.35 10.89
CA ASP A 335 22.45 -3.30 11.82
C ASP A 335 21.58 -3.51 13.08
N ASP A 336 21.07 -2.44 13.67
CA ASP A 336 20.19 -2.52 14.84
C ASP A 336 18.87 -3.22 14.50
N LEU A 337 18.23 -2.84 13.40
CA LEU A 337 16.99 -3.47 12.93
C LEU A 337 17.22 -4.91 12.43
N LYS A 338 18.48 -5.30 12.19
CA LYS A 338 18.89 -6.54 11.51
C LYS A 338 18.17 -6.71 10.17
N LEU A 339 18.23 -5.67 9.33
CA LEU A 339 17.61 -5.63 8.01
C LEU A 339 18.65 -5.32 6.93
N GLU A 340 18.42 -5.78 5.71
CA GLU A 340 19.29 -5.48 4.56
C GLU A 340 18.95 -4.15 3.89
N TYR A 341 17.69 -3.72 3.98
CA TYR A 341 17.21 -2.46 3.42
C TYR A 341 16.06 -1.84 4.22
N LEU A 342 15.86 -0.53 4.04
CA LEU A 342 14.67 0.21 4.46
C LEU A 342 13.75 0.51 3.28
N ASP A 343 12.44 0.52 3.51
CA ASP A 343 11.48 0.92 2.48
C ASP A 343 11.40 2.45 2.39
N LEU A 344 11.63 3.15 3.51
CA LEU A 344 11.70 4.61 3.57
C LEU A 344 12.75 5.08 4.59
N TYR A 345 13.59 6.04 4.19
CA TYR A 345 14.52 6.71 5.08
C TYR A 345 14.32 8.23 5.05
N LEU A 346 14.02 8.83 6.20
CA LEU A 346 13.65 10.24 6.32
C LEU A 346 14.77 11.07 6.92
N ILE A 347 14.98 12.31 6.45
CA ILE A 347 15.59 13.33 7.31
C ILE A 347 14.62 13.62 8.46
N HIS A 348 15.05 13.42 9.72
CA HIS A 348 14.13 13.52 10.86
C HIS A 348 13.70 14.97 11.15
N TRP A 349 14.59 15.94 11.00
CA TRP A 349 14.33 17.37 11.25
C TRP A 349 15.19 18.26 10.33
N PRO A 350 14.71 19.43 9.90
CA PRO A 350 15.43 20.37 9.02
C PRO A 350 16.50 21.21 9.76
N GLY A 351 17.33 20.56 10.58
CA GLY A 351 18.49 21.17 11.25
C GLY A 351 19.69 20.22 11.21
N SER A 352 20.83 20.60 11.78
CA SER A 352 22.04 19.77 11.88
C SER A 352 22.75 19.97 13.23
N LEU A 353 23.29 18.90 13.80
CA LEU A 353 24.02 18.95 15.07
C LEU A 353 25.40 18.31 14.89
N GLU A 354 26.40 18.77 15.64
CA GLU A 354 27.75 18.21 15.53
C GLU A 354 27.72 16.71 15.83
N ALA A 355 28.43 15.95 14.99
CA ALA A 355 28.60 14.53 15.19
C ALA A 355 29.36 14.31 16.51
N GLY A 356 28.65 13.84 17.53
CA GLY A 356 29.26 13.29 18.74
C GLY A 356 30.02 12.00 18.44
N GLN A 357 30.23 11.15 19.45
CA GLN A 357 31.06 9.95 19.26
C GLN A 357 30.34 8.78 18.54
N ASN A 358 28.99 8.75 18.50
CA ASN A 358 28.21 7.63 17.92
C ASN A 358 27.09 8.10 16.96
N PHE A 359 26.66 7.21 16.05
CA PHE A 359 25.65 7.46 15.01
C PHE A 359 24.30 6.76 15.26
N ASP A 360 24.06 6.24 16.46
CA ASP A 360 22.82 5.50 16.80
C ASP A 360 21.68 6.40 17.30
N GLY A 361 21.79 7.72 17.11
CA GLY A 361 20.84 8.71 17.60
C GLY A 361 20.84 8.91 19.12
N THR A 362 21.30 7.94 19.92
CA THR A 362 21.31 8.00 21.40
C THR A 362 22.59 8.61 21.98
N ALA A 363 23.58 8.87 21.12
CA ALA A 363 24.82 9.52 21.47
C ALA A 363 24.59 10.85 22.21
N THR A 364 25.42 11.14 23.21
CA THR A 364 25.50 12.48 23.79
C THR A 364 25.86 13.46 22.68
N ILE A 365 24.88 14.27 22.28
CA ILE A 365 25.09 15.36 21.33
C ILE A 365 26.01 16.37 22.03
N PRO A 366 27.12 16.82 21.40
CA PRO A 366 27.96 17.85 21.96
C PRO A 366 27.13 19.07 22.36
N GLN A 367 27.38 19.61 23.55
CA GLN A 367 26.67 20.78 24.08
C GLN A 367 27.64 21.95 24.26
N ASP A 368 27.15 23.17 24.06
CA ASP A 368 27.88 24.39 24.39
C ASP A 368 27.97 24.62 25.91
N ASP A 369 28.62 25.72 26.32
CA ASP A 369 28.79 26.10 27.71
C ASP A 369 27.47 26.40 28.45
N LYS A 370 26.36 26.50 27.71
CA LYS A 370 25.00 26.72 28.23
C LYS A 370 24.13 25.47 28.20
N GLY A 371 24.66 24.33 27.74
CA GLY A 371 23.95 23.06 27.65
C GLY A 371 23.08 22.91 26.40
N PHE A 372 23.20 23.79 25.41
CA PHE A 372 22.49 23.65 24.14
C PHE A 372 23.26 22.75 23.18
N PRO A 373 22.58 21.91 22.37
CA PRO A 373 23.23 21.15 21.31
C PRO A 373 24.04 22.05 20.35
N ILE A 374 25.28 21.70 20.08
CA ILE A 374 26.13 22.43 19.14
C ILE A 374 25.64 22.15 17.71
N ARG A 375 25.36 23.21 16.97
CA ARG A 375 24.93 23.13 15.57
C ARG A 375 26.11 22.85 14.64
N ASP A 376 25.87 22.01 13.64
CA ASP A 376 26.86 21.72 12.61
C ASP A 376 26.62 22.59 11.37
N TYR A 377 27.28 23.75 11.32
CA TYR A 377 27.20 24.66 10.18
C TYR A 377 27.89 24.13 8.91
N GLY A 378 28.63 23.02 9.01
CA GLY A 378 29.26 22.36 7.87
C GLY A 378 28.37 21.31 7.19
N ALA A 379 27.23 20.97 7.78
CA ALA A 379 26.25 20.09 7.15
C ALA A 379 25.30 20.91 6.29
N ASP A 380 25.48 20.83 4.97
CA ASP A 380 24.59 21.45 3.99
C ASP A 380 23.41 20.52 3.63
N GLU A 381 22.24 21.10 3.41
CA GLU A 381 21.01 20.34 3.14
C GLU A 381 21.04 19.66 1.77
N GLU A 382 21.59 20.33 0.75
CA GLU A 382 21.76 19.81 -0.60
C GLU A 382 22.73 18.62 -0.61
N ASP A 383 23.85 18.76 0.10
CA ASP A 383 24.82 17.67 0.26
C ASP A 383 24.22 16.48 1.04
N THR A 384 23.43 16.76 2.10
CA THR A 384 22.72 15.73 2.87
C THR A 384 21.75 14.96 1.97
N TRP A 385 20.96 15.68 1.17
CA TRP A 385 19.98 15.08 0.28
C TRP A 385 20.64 14.28 -0.83
N ALA A 386 21.68 14.81 -1.47
CA ALA A 386 22.45 14.08 -2.49
C ALA A 386 23.06 12.78 -1.92
N ALA A 387 23.51 12.78 -0.67
CA ALA A 387 24.01 11.59 0.00
C ALA A 387 22.91 10.55 0.29
N LEU A 388 21.68 10.98 0.56
CA LEU A 388 20.50 10.10 0.67
C LEU A 388 20.10 9.51 -0.69
N GLU A 389 20.07 10.33 -1.75
CA GLU A 389 19.81 9.88 -3.12
C GLU A 389 20.77 8.76 -3.54
N ALA A 390 22.05 8.88 -3.16
CA ALA A 390 23.06 7.87 -3.44
C ALA A 390 22.80 6.50 -2.77
N GLN A 391 21.89 6.42 -1.77
CA GLN A 391 21.54 5.16 -1.10
C GLN A 391 20.45 4.36 -1.83
N ILE A 392 19.72 4.97 -2.78
CA ILE A 392 18.51 4.39 -3.39
C ILE A 392 18.70 3.14 -4.27
N PRO A 393 19.88 2.79 -4.81
CA PRO A 393 20.01 1.48 -5.45
C PRO A 393 20.48 0.37 -4.49
N GLN A 394 20.94 0.71 -3.28
CA GLN A 394 21.70 -0.24 -2.44
C GLN A 394 20.98 -0.65 -1.16
N LYS A 395 20.45 0.31 -0.40
CA LYS A 395 20.06 0.10 1.01
C LYS A 395 18.70 0.70 1.38
N VAL A 396 18.13 1.53 0.52
CA VAL A 396 16.84 2.20 0.75
C VAL A 396 16.03 2.20 -0.53
N LYS A 397 14.72 1.97 -0.45
CA LYS A 397 13.83 2.08 -1.63
C LYS A 397 13.37 3.51 -1.89
N ASN A 398 12.99 4.24 -0.84
CA ASN A 398 12.49 5.61 -0.93
C ASN A 398 13.15 6.51 0.12
N ILE A 399 13.31 7.79 -0.20
CA ILE A 399 13.79 8.81 0.76
C ILE A 399 12.74 9.89 0.95
N GLY A 400 12.76 10.53 2.12
CA GLY A 400 11.81 11.58 2.43
C GLY A 400 12.29 12.50 3.55
N ILE A 401 11.35 13.27 4.07
CA ILE A 401 11.61 14.34 5.02
C ILE A 401 10.57 14.31 6.14
N SER A 402 10.94 14.83 7.31
CA SER A 402 10.05 14.97 8.45
C SER A 402 10.23 16.34 9.10
N ASN A 403 9.11 16.95 9.50
CA ASN A 403 9.06 18.27 10.13
C ASN A 403 9.43 19.47 9.24
N TYR A 404 9.37 19.32 7.92
CA TYR A 404 9.67 20.42 6.98
C TYR A 404 8.45 21.30 6.76
N THR A 405 8.68 22.60 6.65
CA THR A 405 7.67 23.57 6.23
C THR A 405 7.54 23.62 4.71
N LYS A 406 6.55 24.37 4.23
CA LYS A 406 6.35 24.57 2.79
C LYS A 406 7.57 25.21 2.13
N SER A 407 8.13 26.27 2.72
CA SER A 407 9.29 26.97 2.13
C SER A 407 10.54 26.07 2.09
N GLU A 408 10.76 25.25 3.11
CA GLU A 408 11.86 24.28 3.17
C GLU A 408 11.70 23.18 2.10
N ILE A 409 10.48 22.71 1.84
CA ILE A 409 10.20 21.77 0.74
C ILE A 409 10.43 22.45 -0.62
N GLU A 410 9.94 23.69 -0.81
CA GLU A 410 10.16 24.44 -2.05
C GLU A 410 11.65 24.65 -2.34
N ASP A 411 12.47 24.84 -1.31
CA ASP A 411 13.91 24.96 -1.45
C ASP A 411 14.57 23.63 -1.82
N LEU A 412 14.24 22.55 -1.09
CA LEU A 412 14.71 21.18 -1.36
C LEU A 412 14.46 20.76 -2.82
N LEU A 413 13.28 21.07 -3.35
CA LEU A 413 12.90 20.71 -4.72
C LEU A 413 13.72 21.42 -5.80
N LYS A 414 14.51 22.46 -5.48
CA LYS A 414 15.37 23.14 -6.47
C LYS A 414 16.59 22.32 -6.84
N TYR A 415 17.10 21.50 -5.91
CA TYR A 415 18.32 20.71 -6.10
C TYR A 415 18.10 19.20 -6.04
N ALA A 416 16.97 18.73 -5.52
CA ALA A 416 16.63 17.30 -5.50
C ALA A 416 16.54 16.70 -6.92
N LYS A 417 17.34 15.64 -7.17
CA LYS A 417 17.24 14.80 -8.38
C LYS A 417 16.17 13.73 -8.22
N ILE A 418 16.04 13.19 -7.01
CA ILE A 418 14.97 12.31 -6.58
C ILE A 418 14.12 13.09 -5.59
N LYS A 419 12.86 13.34 -5.94
CA LYS A 419 11.91 14.04 -5.09
C LYS A 419 11.68 13.27 -3.78
N PRO A 420 11.50 13.92 -2.61
CA PRO A 420 11.01 13.22 -1.42
C PRO A 420 9.71 12.47 -1.72
N SER A 421 9.68 11.18 -1.39
CA SER A 421 8.51 10.32 -1.52
C SER A 421 7.48 10.59 -0.41
N SER A 422 7.96 10.99 0.78
CA SER A 422 7.12 11.18 1.96
C SER A 422 7.49 12.44 2.76
N LEU A 423 6.47 13.09 3.30
CA LEU A 423 6.55 14.14 4.31
C LEU A 423 5.87 13.63 5.59
N GLN A 424 6.66 13.39 6.64
CA GLN A 424 6.14 12.99 7.94
C GLN A 424 6.02 14.19 8.89
N VAL A 425 4.81 14.54 9.32
CA VAL A 425 4.54 15.75 10.13
C VAL A 425 3.49 15.49 11.21
N GLU A 426 3.42 16.35 12.22
CA GLU A 426 2.35 16.33 13.21
C GLU A 426 1.03 16.65 12.52
N CYS A 427 0.09 15.72 12.51
CA CYS A 427 -1.21 15.99 11.89
C CYS A 427 -2.32 15.24 12.62
N HIS A 428 -3.32 16.00 13.05
CA HIS A 428 -4.47 15.50 13.80
C HIS A 428 -5.61 16.54 13.71
N VAL A 429 -6.74 16.27 14.37
CA VAL A 429 -7.94 17.12 14.30
C VAL A 429 -7.65 18.59 14.64
N TYR A 430 -6.82 18.88 15.64
CA TYR A 430 -6.47 20.25 16.05
C TYR A 430 -5.29 20.91 15.32
N LEU A 431 -4.58 20.17 14.47
CA LEU A 431 -3.46 20.68 13.69
C LEU A 431 -3.49 19.98 12.34
N GLN A 432 -4.27 20.53 11.41
CA GLN A 432 -4.58 19.83 10.15
C GLN A 432 -3.62 20.17 9.02
N GLN A 433 -2.85 21.25 9.19
CA GLN A 433 -1.83 21.76 8.26
C GLN A 433 -2.31 21.78 6.80
N LYS A 434 -3.54 22.25 6.56
CA LYS A 434 -4.26 22.10 5.28
C LYS A 434 -3.43 22.54 4.07
N ASP A 435 -2.79 23.71 4.17
CA ASP A 435 -1.98 24.26 3.08
C ASP A 435 -0.71 23.45 2.82
N LEU A 436 -0.02 22.99 3.86
CA LEU A 436 1.18 22.15 3.75
C LEU A 436 0.83 20.77 3.16
N VAL A 437 -0.25 20.15 3.65
CA VAL A 437 -0.74 18.85 3.18
C VAL A 437 -1.12 18.94 1.71
N ALA A 438 -1.94 19.91 1.33
CA ALA A 438 -2.36 20.10 -0.06
C ALA A 438 -1.16 20.39 -0.98
N PHE A 439 -0.21 21.21 -0.51
CA PHE A 439 1.02 21.48 -1.25
C PHE A 439 1.85 20.20 -1.46
N ALA A 440 2.13 19.44 -0.40
CA ALA A 440 2.89 18.19 -0.47
C ALA A 440 2.20 17.17 -1.40
N GLN A 441 0.89 17.01 -1.29
CA GLN A 441 0.12 16.13 -2.18
C GLN A 441 0.12 16.62 -3.63
N SER A 442 0.06 17.93 -3.91
CA SER A 442 0.25 18.47 -5.27
C SER A 442 1.66 18.20 -5.82
N LYS A 443 2.63 18.08 -4.91
CA LYS A 443 3.96 17.45 -5.03
C LYS A 443 3.96 16.05 -5.61
N GLY A 444 2.91 15.28 -5.36
CA GLY A 444 2.97 13.82 -5.30
C GLY A 444 3.86 13.32 -4.15
N ILE A 445 3.96 14.07 -3.05
CA ILE A 445 4.64 13.65 -1.81
C ILE A 445 3.56 13.07 -0.89
N GLN A 446 3.72 11.82 -0.46
CA GLN A 446 2.79 11.19 0.47
C GLN A 446 2.93 11.83 1.86
N VAL A 447 1.82 12.22 2.48
CA VAL A 447 1.86 12.75 3.85
C VAL A 447 1.67 11.62 4.84
N THR A 448 2.53 11.56 5.86
CA THR A 448 2.43 10.66 7.01
C THR A 448 2.20 11.48 8.28
N ALA A 449 1.17 11.14 9.05
CA ALA A 449 0.80 11.84 10.28
C ALA A 449 1.38 11.14 11.51
N TYR A 450 2.36 11.78 12.17
CA TYR A 450 2.73 11.41 13.53
C TYR A 450 1.82 12.10 14.56
N SER A 451 1.78 11.54 15.77
CA SER A 451 0.89 12.00 16.86
C SER A 451 -0.57 12.17 16.42
N PRO A 452 -1.19 11.17 15.74
CA PRO A 452 -2.55 11.34 15.21
C PRO A 452 -3.58 11.67 16.32
N PHE A 453 -3.31 11.29 17.57
CA PHE A 453 -4.17 11.58 18.72
C PHE A 453 -3.79 12.86 19.49
N GLY A 454 -2.94 13.73 18.93
CA GLY A 454 -2.45 14.95 19.56
C GLY A 454 -1.49 14.68 20.72
N GLY A 455 -1.70 15.38 21.84
CA GLY A 455 -0.82 15.38 23.02
C GLY A 455 -0.80 14.09 23.86
N LEU A 456 -1.36 12.98 23.39
CA LEU A 456 -1.52 11.74 24.16
C LEU A 456 -0.19 11.12 24.62
N ASN A 457 0.90 11.39 23.90
CA ASN A 457 2.22 10.93 24.31
C ASN A 457 2.67 11.67 25.59
N PRO A 458 3.18 10.96 26.62
CA PRO A 458 3.72 11.59 27.83
C PRO A 458 4.76 12.69 27.56
N THR A 459 5.52 12.59 26.46
CA THR A 459 6.46 13.63 26.02
C THR A 459 5.79 15.00 25.84
N TYR A 460 4.49 15.03 25.50
CA TYR A 460 3.71 16.24 25.25
C TYR A 460 2.71 16.56 26.37
N GLY A 461 2.85 15.93 27.54
CA GLY A 461 1.97 16.11 28.69
C GLY A 461 0.82 15.11 28.78
N GLY A 462 0.68 14.17 27.84
CA GLY A 462 -0.27 13.07 27.92
C GLY A 462 -1.75 13.48 27.83
N THR A 463 -2.06 14.58 27.14
CA THR A 463 -3.43 15.11 27.07
C THR A 463 -4.31 14.29 26.12
N THR A 464 -5.59 14.16 26.47
CA THR A 464 -6.59 13.43 25.69
C THR A 464 -7.49 14.36 24.89
N GLU A 465 -7.12 15.64 24.71
CA GLU A 465 -8.03 16.68 24.22
C GLU A 465 -8.57 16.43 22.81
N VAL A 466 -7.80 15.79 21.94
CA VAL A 466 -8.24 15.45 20.57
C VAL A 466 -9.26 14.32 20.61
N VAL A 467 -8.96 13.22 21.32
CA VAL A 467 -9.86 12.06 21.41
C VAL A 467 -11.06 12.31 22.33
N SER A 468 -10.98 13.30 23.21
CA SER A 468 -12.07 13.70 24.12
C SER A 468 -12.90 14.87 23.57
N ASP A 469 -12.59 15.37 22.37
CA ASP A 469 -13.36 16.44 21.75
C ASP A 469 -14.84 16.00 21.57
N PRO A 470 -15.83 16.83 21.97
CA PRO A 470 -17.24 16.49 21.85
C PRO A 470 -17.67 16.11 20.44
N LEU A 471 -17.12 16.74 19.40
CA LEU A 471 -17.38 16.39 18.01
C LEU A 471 -16.87 14.96 17.73
N VAL A 472 -15.63 14.66 18.09
CA VAL A 472 -15.03 13.33 17.89
C VAL A 472 -15.82 12.25 18.64
N GLN A 473 -16.24 12.52 19.87
CA GLN A 473 -17.07 11.60 20.68
C GLN A 473 -18.46 11.38 20.06
N SER A 474 -19.12 12.45 19.59
CA SER A 474 -20.42 12.33 18.94
C SER A 474 -20.34 11.53 17.63
N LEU A 475 -19.28 11.72 16.83
CA LEU A 475 -19.03 10.96 15.62
C LEU A 475 -18.69 9.49 15.90
N ALA A 476 -17.94 9.22 16.98
CA ALA A 476 -17.66 7.85 17.40
C ALA A 476 -18.96 7.10 17.72
N THR A 477 -19.89 7.77 18.40
CA THR A 477 -21.24 7.23 18.66
C THR A 477 -22.04 7.03 17.38
N LYS A 478 -22.04 8.03 16.47
CA LYS A 478 -22.73 7.97 15.17
C LYS A 478 -22.29 6.75 14.33
N HIS A 479 -20.98 6.47 14.30
CA HIS A 479 -20.39 5.41 13.49
C HIS A 479 -20.22 4.08 14.22
N ASN A 480 -20.70 3.96 15.47
CA ASN A 480 -20.52 2.78 16.31
C ASN A 480 -19.04 2.32 16.37
N THR A 481 -18.14 3.29 16.59
CA THR A 481 -16.70 3.08 16.66
C THR A 481 -16.09 3.83 17.84
N THR A 482 -14.75 3.84 17.95
CA THR A 482 -14.02 4.55 19.00
C THR A 482 -13.63 5.97 18.55
N PRO A 483 -13.41 6.90 19.50
CA PRO A 483 -12.83 8.21 19.18
C PRO A 483 -11.50 8.13 18.44
N HIS A 484 -10.67 7.12 18.76
CA HIS A 484 -9.40 6.87 18.06
C HIS A 484 -9.66 6.47 16.61
N GLY A 485 -10.64 5.59 16.39
CA GLY A 485 -11.11 5.18 15.06
C GLY A 485 -11.54 6.35 14.19
N ILE A 486 -12.32 7.30 14.74
CA ILE A 486 -12.72 8.53 14.03
C ILE A 486 -11.51 9.36 13.62
N VAL A 487 -10.57 9.58 14.54
CA VAL A 487 -9.38 10.39 14.28
C VAL A 487 -8.50 9.76 13.19
N LEU A 488 -8.28 8.44 13.23
CA LEU A 488 -7.54 7.72 12.19
C LEU A 488 -8.28 7.76 10.85
N SER A 489 -9.59 7.54 10.86
CA SER A 489 -10.43 7.56 9.65
C SER A 489 -10.43 8.93 8.98
N PHE A 490 -10.39 10.01 9.76
CA PHE A 490 -10.27 11.38 9.25
C PHE A 490 -8.95 11.65 8.52
N LEU A 491 -7.83 11.15 9.06
CA LEU A 491 -6.53 11.28 8.39
C LEU A 491 -6.51 10.46 7.09
N ILE A 492 -7.00 9.22 7.15
CA ILE A 492 -7.05 8.31 6.00
C ILE A 492 -7.95 8.85 4.88
N SER A 493 -9.08 9.47 5.21
CA SER A 493 -9.99 10.06 4.22
C SER A 493 -9.37 11.25 3.49
N ARG A 494 -8.36 11.90 4.09
CA ARG A 494 -7.58 13.01 3.50
C ARG A 494 -6.32 12.55 2.76
N ASN A 495 -6.19 11.24 2.51
CA ASN A 495 -4.98 10.63 1.96
C ASN A 495 -3.71 10.94 2.77
N ILE A 496 -3.84 10.86 4.09
CA ILE A 496 -2.73 10.99 5.05
C ILE A 496 -2.57 9.65 5.76
N VAL A 497 -1.34 9.17 5.89
CA VAL A 497 -1.02 7.88 6.53
C VAL A 497 -0.79 8.10 8.02
N PRO A 498 -1.72 7.75 8.93
CA PRO A 498 -1.45 7.84 10.36
C PRO A 498 -0.53 6.70 10.83
N ILE A 499 0.36 7.02 11.77
CA ILE A 499 1.26 6.08 12.44
C ILE A 499 1.05 6.07 13.96
N PRO A 500 -0.13 5.65 14.47
CA PRO A 500 -0.42 5.67 15.89
C PRO A 500 0.54 4.79 16.69
N LYS A 501 1.10 5.35 17.77
CA LYS A 501 1.78 4.58 18.81
C LYS A 501 0.76 4.02 19.80
N SER A 502 0.89 2.74 20.16
CA SER A 502 0.05 2.14 21.20
C SER A 502 0.72 0.94 21.85
N VAL A 503 0.71 0.90 23.18
CA VAL A 503 1.24 -0.24 23.97
C VAL A 503 0.18 -1.29 24.31
N THR A 504 -1.10 -0.92 24.30
CA THR A 504 -2.19 -1.80 24.76
C THR A 504 -3.37 -1.90 23.78
N LYS A 505 -3.52 -0.93 22.87
CA LYS A 505 -4.72 -0.74 22.04
C LYS A 505 -4.43 -0.78 20.54
N TYR A 506 -3.28 -1.27 20.10
CA TYR A 506 -2.93 -1.27 18.67
C TYR A 506 -3.96 -2.03 17.83
N LYS A 507 -4.46 -3.18 18.32
CA LYS A 507 -5.55 -3.93 17.66
C LYS A 507 -6.87 -3.16 17.61
N GLU A 508 -7.29 -2.56 18.73
CA GLU A 508 -8.51 -1.72 18.79
C GLU A 508 -8.43 -0.53 17.83
N ASN A 509 -7.26 0.13 17.73
CA ASN A 509 -7.03 1.22 16.80
C ASN A 509 -7.22 0.78 15.34
N PHE A 510 -6.82 -0.44 15.00
CA PHE A 510 -7.01 -1.01 13.67
C PHE A 510 -8.48 -1.37 13.41
N ASP A 511 -9.10 -2.10 14.33
CA ASP A 511 -10.48 -2.59 14.18
C ASP A 511 -11.53 -1.45 14.18
N SER A 512 -11.15 -0.25 14.64
CA SER A 512 -12.06 0.91 14.77
C SER A 512 -12.06 1.87 13.57
N ILE A 513 -11.29 1.61 12.51
CA ILE A 513 -11.29 2.44 11.31
C ILE A 513 -12.59 2.23 10.53
N VAL A 514 -13.25 3.33 10.16
CA VAL A 514 -14.57 3.35 9.51
C VAL A 514 -14.63 4.32 8.33
N LYS A 515 -15.68 4.20 7.52
CA LYS A 515 -16.00 5.19 6.47
C LYS A 515 -16.66 6.41 7.09
N LEU A 516 -16.01 7.56 7.00
CA LEU A 516 -16.65 8.84 7.28
C LEU A 516 -17.41 9.31 6.04
N ASP A 517 -18.59 9.90 6.25
CA ASP A 517 -19.31 10.61 5.19
C ASP A 517 -18.73 12.03 4.98
N ALA A 518 -19.13 12.68 3.88
CA ALA A 518 -18.58 13.98 3.51
C ALA A 518 -18.90 15.08 4.53
N ASP A 519 -20.05 15.01 5.20
CA ASP A 519 -20.45 15.99 6.20
C ASP A 519 -19.63 15.85 7.49
N ASP A 520 -19.31 14.62 7.90
CA ASP A 520 -18.46 14.35 9.05
C ASP A 520 -17.02 14.78 8.82
N VAL A 521 -16.47 14.50 7.63
CA VAL A 521 -15.13 14.99 7.24
C VAL A 521 -15.12 16.52 7.29
N LYS A 522 -16.13 17.18 6.71
CA LYS A 522 -16.23 18.65 6.73
C LYS A 522 -16.39 19.21 8.14
N ALA A 523 -17.13 18.54 9.02
CA ALA A 523 -17.26 18.94 10.42
C ALA A 523 -15.91 18.87 11.15
N LEU A 524 -15.16 17.78 10.95
CA LEU A 524 -13.82 17.61 11.53
C LEU A 524 -12.82 18.61 10.95
N GLU A 525 -12.92 18.95 9.67
CA GLU A 525 -12.13 20.04 9.06
C GLU A 525 -12.37 21.40 9.73
N GLY A 526 -13.56 21.63 10.29
CA GLY A 526 -13.90 22.84 11.05
C GLY A 526 -13.31 22.87 12.47
N ALA A 527 -12.80 21.75 12.98
CA ALA A 527 -12.26 21.61 14.33
C ALA A 527 -10.75 21.92 14.44
N ASP A 528 -10.11 22.40 13.37
CA ASP A 528 -8.70 22.82 13.39
C ASP A 528 -8.48 23.99 14.35
N LYS A 529 -7.45 23.89 15.19
CA LYS A 529 -7.09 24.91 16.19
C LYS A 529 -5.69 25.47 15.96
N GLY A 530 -4.95 24.97 14.97
CA GLY A 530 -3.53 25.29 14.79
C GLY A 530 -2.67 24.90 16.00
N LYS A 531 -3.10 23.92 16.80
CA LYS A 531 -2.47 23.57 18.08
C LYS A 531 -1.42 22.49 17.89
N ARG A 532 -0.15 22.88 17.92
CA ARG A 532 1.02 21.99 17.85
C ARG A 532 1.49 21.55 19.24
N TYR A 533 1.79 20.27 19.38
CA TYR A 533 2.30 19.61 20.59
C TYR A 533 3.80 19.30 20.50
N ASN A 534 4.34 19.08 19.30
CA ASN A 534 5.76 18.78 19.06
C ASN A 534 6.47 19.95 18.36
N ASP A 535 6.96 20.91 19.15
CA ASP A 535 7.91 21.93 18.69
C ASP A 535 9.25 21.78 19.44
N CYS A 536 10.23 21.15 18.79
CA CYS A 536 11.57 20.93 19.36
C CYS A 536 12.52 22.13 19.23
N SER A 537 12.03 23.30 18.79
CA SER A 537 12.84 24.51 18.59
C SER A 537 13.70 24.87 19.81
N GLU A 538 13.08 24.96 20.99
CA GLU A 538 13.79 25.35 22.23
C GLU A 538 14.81 24.29 22.66
N MET A 539 14.42 23.01 22.63
CA MET A 539 15.27 21.88 23.03
C MET A 539 16.51 21.73 22.14
N LEU A 540 16.34 21.91 20.83
CA LEU A 540 17.41 21.71 19.86
C LEU A 540 18.16 23.01 19.53
N GLY A 541 17.76 24.12 20.14
CA GLY A 541 18.31 25.44 19.85
C GLY A 541 18.13 25.81 18.39
N TYR A 542 16.96 25.54 17.80
CA TYR A 542 16.56 25.90 16.43
C TYR A 542 15.30 26.78 16.47
N ILE A 543 14.90 27.30 15.31
CA ILE A 543 13.57 27.90 15.13
C ILE A 543 12.93 27.10 14.00
N PHE A 544 12.26 26.00 14.31
CA PHE A 544 11.49 25.23 13.33
C PHE A 544 10.14 25.88 13.07
N PHE A 545 9.43 25.46 12.02
CA PHE A 545 8.07 25.94 11.72
C PHE A 545 7.99 27.47 11.59
N LYS A 546 9.03 28.12 11.05
CA LYS A 546 9.10 29.59 10.96
C LYS A 546 7.93 30.17 10.18
N ASP A 547 7.52 29.48 9.11
CA ASP A 547 6.40 29.86 8.26
C ASP A 547 5.05 29.94 9.01
N GLU A 548 4.98 29.33 10.20
CA GLU A 548 3.78 29.28 11.03
C GLU A 548 3.84 30.26 12.21
N LYS A 549 4.96 30.94 12.43
CA LYS A 549 5.22 31.78 13.61
C LYS A 549 5.18 33.27 13.27
N SER A 550 4.57 34.06 14.14
CA SER A 550 4.68 35.52 14.10
C SER A 550 6.09 35.98 14.44
N SER A 551 6.47 37.19 14.01
CA SER A 551 7.76 37.79 14.37
C SER A 551 7.97 37.86 15.88
N GLU A 552 6.91 38.09 16.66
CA GLU A 552 6.96 38.11 18.13
C GLU A 552 7.25 36.72 18.72
N GLN A 553 6.62 35.66 18.18
CA GLN A 553 6.89 34.28 18.59
C GLN A 553 8.33 33.88 18.28
N ILE A 554 8.84 34.27 17.11
CA ILE A 554 10.24 34.04 16.71
C ILE A 554 11.20 34.78 17.66
N LEU A 555 10.96 36.07 17.93
CA LEU A 555 11.80 36.86 18.84
C LEU A 555 11.79 36.29 20.26
N THR A 556 10.64 35.83 20.73
CA THR A 556 10.51 35.18 22.04
C THR A 556 11.32 33.88 22.11
N GLN A 557 11.28 33.06 21.05
CA GLN A 557 12.08 31.83 20.99
C GLN A 557 13.59 32.12 20.91
N ILE A 558 14.01 33.13 20.15
CA ILE A 558 15.41 33.56 20.10
C ILE A 558 15.89 33.96 21.50
N ALA A 559 15.09 34.74 22.22
CA ALA A 559 15.41 35.18 23.57
C ALA A 559 15.51 34.00 24.56
N LYS A 560 14.57 33.05 24.51
CA LYS A 560 14.58 31.85 25.36
C LYS A 560 15.76 30.91 25.08
N ALA A 561 16.06 30.66 23.81
CA ALA A 561 17.15 29.78 23.40
C ALA A 561 18.54 30.43 23.58
N GLY A 562 18.62 31.66 24.09
CA GLY A 562 19.89 32.36 24.31
C GLY A 562 20.71 32.56 23.03
N LEU A 563 20.06 32.48 21.86
CA LEU A 563 20.70 32.58 20.55
C LEU A 563 21.12 34.04 20.30
N THR A 564 22.39 34.26 19.97
CA THR A 564 22.83 35.58 19.50
C THR A 564 22.21 35.90 18.14
N ARG A 565 22.03 37.19 17.81
CA ARG A 565 21.54 37.61 16.48
C ARG A 565 22.38 37.03 15.32
N ALA A 566 23.68 36.81 15.55
CA ALA A 566 24.59 36.17 14.60
C ALA A 566 24.30 34.66 14.44
N GLN A 567 24.06 33.92 15.54
CA GLN A 567 23.65 32.51 15.51
C GLN A 567 22.24 32.28 14.95
N ALA A 568 21.38 33.31 15.00
CA ALA A 568 20.00 33.25 14.54
C ALA A 568 19.80 33.70 13.07
N LYS A 569 20.82 34.22 12.36
CA LYS A 569 20.68 34.84 11.02
C LYS A 569 19.40 35.68 10.91
N VAL A 570 19.30 36.72 11.73
CA VAL A 570 18.08 37.53 11.90
C VAL A 570 17.78 38.46 10.71
N GLU A 571 18.78 38.79 9.88
CA GLU A 571 18.64 39.82 8.82
C GLU A 571 17.59 39.51 7.74
N HIS A 572 17.21 38.23 7.56
CA HIS A 572 16.16 37.85 6.60
C HIS A 572 14.78 37.60 7.25
N LEU A 573 14.71 37.52 8.59
CA LEU A 573 13.54 37.05 9.34
C LEU A 573 12.55 38.15 9.75
N VAL A 574 12.98 39.40 9.73
CA VAL A 574 12.13 40.56 10.02
C VAL A 574 12.15 41.42 8.77
N GLY A 575 11.15 41.25 7.90
CA GLY A 575 10.97 42.16 6.78
C GLY A 575 10.77 43.59 7.30
N LYS A 576 11.83 44.40 7.18
CA LYS A 576 12.07 45.76 7.72
C LYS A 576 12.74 45.84 9.08
#